data_AF-A0A0A0BRR8-F1
#
_entry.id   AF-A0A0A0BRR8-F1
#
_cell.length_a   1.000
_cell.length_b   1.000
_cell.length_c   1.000
_cell.angle_alpha   90.00
_cell.angle_beta   90.00
_cell.angle_gamma   90.00
#
_symmetry.space_group_name_H-M   'P 1'
#
loop_
_entity.id
_entity.type
_entity.pdbx_description
1 polymer ?
#
loop_
_entity_poly.entity_id
_entity_poly.type
_entity_poly.pdbx_seq_one_letter_code
_entity_poly.pdbx_strand_id
1 'polypeptide(L)'
;MQHVEPELLALVALGEPADDDAREHLATCAVCAGEVEALSGAVLTARAVTPADALVAPPPAVWEGIRSELGLSPALEPDGTGSGRAVAGPVDGVAGASGASSSGRSRRGIRAPWLAA
;
A
#
# COMPACT_ATOMS: atom_id res chain seq x y z
N MET A 1 4.77 -29.67 2.54
CA MET A 1 5.57 -28.76 1.70
C MET A 1 5.24 -27.35 2.16
N GLN A 2 6.22 -26.63 2.69
CA GLN A 2 6.07 -25.26 3.20
C GLN A 2 6.55 -24.29 2.12
N HIS A 3 5.81 -23.20 1.91
CA HIS A 3 6.21 -22.14 0.99
C HIS A 3 7.35 -21.31 1.61
N VAL A 4 8.07 -20.58 0.75
CA VAL A 4 9.05 -19.59 1.23
C VAL A 4 8.32 -18.51 2.01
N GLU A 5 8.95 -18.03 3.09
CA GLU A 5 8.36 -16.96 3.92
C GLU A 5 8.12 -15.70 3.07
N PRO A 6 6.96 -15.02 3.20
CA PRO A 6 6.60 -13.87 2.38
C PRO A 6 7.63 -12.74 2.41
N GLU A 7 8.30 -12.53 3.55
CA GLU A 7 9.34 -11.51 3.72
C GLU A 7 10.55 -11.79 2.83
N LEU A 8 10.95 -13.06 2.69
CA LEU A 8 12.03 -13.45 1.77
C LEU A 8 11.62 -13.24 0.31
N LEU A 9 10.37 -13.54 -0.05
CA LEU A 9 9.85 -13.29 -1.39
C LEU A 9 9.86 -11.79 -1.73
N ALA A 10 9.54 -10.93 -0.76
CA ALA A 10 9.64 -9.48 -0.90
C ALA A 10 11.08 -9.00 -1.10
N LEU A 11 12.04 -9.55 -0.35
CA LEU A 11 13.47 -9.25 -0.53
C LEU A 11 13.96 -9.66 -1.93
N VAL A 12 13.60 -10.86 -2.39
CA VAL A 12 13.91 -11.32 -3.75
C VAL A 12 13.32 -10.38 -4.80
N ALA A 13 12.06 -9.95 -4.63
CA ALA A 13 11.41 -9.00 -5.54
C ALA A 13 12.09 -7.62 -5.57
N LEU A 14 12.71 -7.18 -4.47
CA LEU A 14 13.51 -5.96 -4.40
C LEU A 14 14.88 -6.11 -5.09
N GLY A 15 15.29 -7.34 -5.40
CA GLY A 15 16.56 -7.68 -6.06
C GLY A 15 17.61 -8.26 -5.12
N GLU A 16 17.26 -8.58 -3.87
CA GLU A 16 18.17 -9.26 -2.95
C GLU A 16 18.35 -10.74 -3.33
N PRO A 17 19.52 -11.33 -3.07
CA PRO A 17 19.78 -12.73 -3.41
C PRO A 17 18.97 -13.70 -2.55
N ALA A 18 18.46 -14.75 -3.17
CA ALA A 18 17.91 -15.92 -2.48
C ALA A 18 19.01 -16.95 -2.16
N ASP A 19 18.86 -17.66 -1.03
CA ASP A 19 19.64 -18.86 -0.75
C ASP A 19 19.32 -20.00 -1.73
N ASP A 20 20.09 -21.10 -1.62
CA ASP A 20 19.97 -22.23 -2.55
C ASP A 20 18.60 -22.92 -2.50
N ASP A 21 18.09 -23.15 -1.29
CA ASP A 21 16.82 -23.83 -1.06
C ASP A 21 15.63 -23.01 -1.58
N ALA A 22 15.60 -21.69 -1.30
CA ALA A 22 14.55 -20.81 -1.78
C ALA A 22 14.60 -20.69 -3.31
N ARG A 23 15.78 -20.67 -3.92
CA ARG A 23 15.90 -20.61 -5.39
C ARG A 23 15.42 -21.89 -6.06
N GLU A 24 15.75 -23.05 -5.52
CA GLU A 24 15.24 -24.34 -6.02
C GLU A 24 13.71 -24.40 -5.88
N HIS A 25 13.17 -23.92 -4.76
CA HIS A 25 11.74 -23.84 -4.55
C HIS A 25 11.06 -22.90 -5.57
N LEU A 26 11.62 -21.70 -5.79
CA LEU A 26 11.09 -20.73 -6.76
C LEU A 26 11.10 -21.26 -8.19
N ALA A 27 12.06 -22.12 -8.54
CA ALA A 27 12.12 -22.75 -9.86
C ALA A 27 11.02 -23.79 -10.10
N THR A 28 10.38 -24.30 -9.04
CA THR A 28 9.43 -25.43 -9.12
C THR A 28 8.03 -25.10 -8.62
N CYS A 29 7.89 -24.06 -7.81
CA CYS A 29 6.64 -23.67 -7.16
C CYS A 29 6.00 -22.45 -7.83
N ALA A 30 4.94 -22.68 -8.61
CA ALA A 30 4.22 -21.62 -9.31
C ALA A 30 3.59 -20.57 -8.37
N VAL A 31 3.23 -20.94 -7.14
CA VAL A 31 2.65 -20.02 -6.15
C VAL A 31 3.69 -18.99 -5.71
N CYS A 32 4.85 -19.45 -5.23
CA CYS A 32 5.92 -18.55 -4.79
C CYS A 32 6.49 -17.73 -5.95
N ALA A 33 6.63 -18.32 -7.15
CA ALA A 33 7.05 -17.58 -8.34
C ALA A 33 6.06 -16.46 -8.71
N GLY A 34 4.75 -16.74 -8.65
CA GLY A 34 3.71 -15.73 -8.91
C GLY A 34 3.68 -14.61 -7.87
N GLU A 35 3.98 -14.92 -6.60
CA GLU A 35 4.11 -13.89 -5.56
C GLU A 35 5.31 -12.96 -5.81
N VAL A 36 6.48 -13.51 -6.18
CA VAL A 36 7.65 -12.70 -6.57
C VAL A 36 7.31 -11.82 -7.78
N GLU A 37 6.65 -12.37 -8.81
CA GLU A 37 6.28 -11.61 -10.00
C GLU A 37 5.36 -10.42 -9.66
N ALA A 38 4.34 -10.65 -8.83
CA ALA A 38 3.42 -9.60 -8.39
C ALA A 38 4.14 -8.49 -7.61
N LEU A 39 5.03 -8.88 -6.68
CA LEU A 39 5.84 -7.95 -5.90
C LEU A 39 6.83 -7.17 -6.79
N SER A 40 7.50 -7.85 -7.73
CA SER A 40 8.38 -7.21 -8.70
C SER A 40 7.63 -6.18 -9.57
N GLY A 41 6.38 -6.44 -9.95
CA GLY A 41 5.54 -5.47 -10.65
C GLY A 41 5.32 -4.17 -9.85
N ALA A 42 5.07 -4.29 -8.54
CA ALA A 42 4.96 -3.13 -7.66
C ALA A 42 6.31 -2.38 -7.52
N VAL A 43 7.42 -3.11 -7.38
CA VAL A 43 8.77 -2.52 -7.32
C VAL A 43 9.11 -1.75 -8.60
N LEU A 44 8.82 -2.32 -9.77
CA LEU A 44 9.03 -1.66 -11.06
C LEU A 44 8.19 -0.40 -11.19
N THR A 45 6.92 -0.45 -10.78
CA THR A 45 6.04 0.72 -10.79
C THR A 45 6.57 1.82 -9.89
N ALA A 46 6.99 1.49 -8.68
CA ALA A 46 7.55 2.45 -7.73
C ALA A 46 8.86 3.07 -8.25
N ARG A 47 9.73 2.29 -8.88
CA ARG A 47 10.99 2.78 -9.47
C ARG A 47 10.79 3.64 -10.72
N ALA A 48 9.65 3.50 -11.41
CA ALA A 48 9.32 4.28 -12.59
C ALA A 48 8.75 5.67 -12.26
N VAL A 49 8.45 5.97 -10.99
CA VAL A 49 7.92 7.26 -10.55
C VAL A 49 8.93 8.37 -10.84
N THR A 50 8.45 9.42 -11.50
CA THR A 50 9.22 10.61 -11.86
C THR A 50 8.69 11.85 -11.15
N PRO A 51 9.41 12.99 -11.18
CA PRO A 51 8.87 14.27 -10.69
C PRO A 51 7.57 14.70 -11.38
N ALA A 52 7.27 14.20 -12.59
CA ALA A 52 6.01 14.48 -13.28
C ALA A 52 4.81 13.76 -12.63
N ASP A 53 5.05 12.68 -11.89
CA ASP A 53 4.04 11.91 -11.16
C ASP A 53 3.79 12.47 -9.74
N ALA A 54 4.40 13.61 -9.41
CA ALA A 54 4.23 14.25 -8.11
C ALA A 54 2.76 14.59 -7.85
N LEU A 55 2.28 14.18 -6.67
CA LEU A 55 0.92 14.47 -6.24
C LEU A 55 0.72 15.98 -6.07
N VAL A 56 -0.37 16.51 -6.60
CA VAL A 56 -0.77 17.90 -6.40
C VAL A 56 -1.60 17.99 -5.12
N ALA A 57 -1.32 19.02 -4.31
CA ALA A 57 -2.12 19.29 -3.12
C ALA A 57 -3.58 19.59 -3.53
N PRO A 58 -4.57 18.90 -2.96
CA PRO A 58 -5.97 19.21 -3.24
C PRO A 58 -6.33 20.60 -2.68
N PRO A 59 -7.30 21.31 -3.29
CA PRO A 59 -7.78 22.59 -2.75
C PRO A 59 -8.31 22.45 -1.31
N PRO A 60 -8.17 23.48 -0.45
CA PRO A 60 -8.60 23.41 0.95
C PRO A 60 -10.07 23.02 1.14
N ALA A 61 -10.93 23.44 0.21
CA ALA A 61 -12.35 23.13 0.21
C ALA A 61 -12.66 21.62 0.15
N VAL A 62 -11.79 20.81 -0.49
CA VAL A 62 -11.96 19.36 -0.56
C VAL A 62 -11.83 18.74 0.83
N TRP A 63 -10.80 19.13 1.58
CA TRP A 63 -10.60 18.65 2.94
C TRP A 63 -11.67 19.16 3.91
N GLU A 64 -12.12 20.40 3.75
CA GLU A 64 -13.24 20.94 4.55
C GLU A 64 -14.53 20.16 4.32
N GLY A 65 -14.85 19.84 3.07
CA GLY A 65 -16.00 19.01 2.73
C GLY A 65 -15.92 17.61 3.36
N ILE A 66 -14.76 16.95 3.26
CA ILE A 66 -14.54 15.63 3.88
C ILE A 66 -14.72 15.69 5.40
N ARG A 67 -14.18 16.71 6.07
CA ARG A 67 -14.36 16.90 7.52
C ARG A 67 -15.82 17.07 7.88
N SER A 68 -16.54 17.92 7.15
CA SER A 68 -17.96 18.18 7.37
C SER A 68 -18.79 16.91 7.23
N GLU A 69 -18.60 16.15 6.14
CA GLU A 69 -19.33 14.92 5.86
C GLU A 69 -19.07 13.81 6.89
N LEU A 70 -17.83 13.71 7.39
CA LEU A 70 -17.45 12.73 8.40
C LEU A 70 -17.73 13.19 9.84
N GLY A 71 -18.21 14.43 10.03
CA GLY A 71 -18.41 15.01 11.37
C GLY A 71 -17.12 15.16 12.17
N LEU A 72 -15.98 15.32 11.49
CA LEU A 72 -14.68 15.45 12.11
C LEU A 72 -14.51 16.83 12.73
N SER A 73 -13.96 16.86 13.95
CA SER A 73 -13.67 18.12 14.64
C SER A 73 -12.65 18.95 13.85
N PRO A 74 -12.81 20.29 13.76
CA PRO A 74 -11.80 21.17 13.18
C PRO A 74 -10.50 21.20 14.01
N ALA A 75 -10.51 20.67 15.24
CA ALA A 75 -9.31 20.50 16.04
C ALA A 75 -8.41 19.34 15.57
N LEU A 76 -8.90 18.49 14.64
CA LEU A 76 -8.09 17.50 13.94
C LEU A 76 -7.34 18.17 12.78
N GLU A 77 -6.54 19.19 13.10
CA GLU A 77 -5.54 19.66 12.14
C GLU A 77 -4.43 18.61 12.09
N PRO A 78 -4.10 18.04 10.91
CA PRO A 78 -2.89 17.26 10.80
C PRO A 78 -1.72 18.17 11.15
N ASP A 79 -0.80 17.72 12.01
CA ASP A 79 0.47 18.40 12.21
C ASP A 79 1.03 18.72 10.82
N GLY A 80 1.27 20.00 10.52
CA GLY A 80 1.58 20.53 9.18
C GLY A 80 2.89 20.02 8.55
N THR A 81 3.43 18.90 9.03
CA THR A 81 4.57 18.15 8.50
C THR A 81 4.20 17.27 7.29
N GLY A 82 2.95 17.34 6.82
CA GLY A 82 2.47 16.67 5.60
C GLY A 82 2.98 17.24 4.26
N SER A 83 4.01 18.08 4.25
CA SER A 83 4.75 18.39 3.02
C SER A 83 5.78 17.30 2.77
N GLY A 84 5.34 16.18 2.20
CA GLY A 84 6.16 15.24 1.42
C GLY A 84 7.58 15.00 1.92
N ARG A 85 7.78 14.72 3.22
CA ARG A 85 9.05 14.12 3.64
C ARG A 85 9.04 12.71 3.05
N ALA A 86 9.91 12.47 2.06
CA ALA A 86 10.23 11.12 1.62
C ALA A 86 10.53 10.28 2.86
N VAL A 87 9.73 9.24 3.08
CA VAL A 87 9.99 8.26 4.15
C VAL A 87 11.18 7.44 3.69
N ALA A 88 12.38 7.99 3.86
CA ALA A 88 13.64 7.27 3.73
C ALA A 88 14.06 6.84 5.14
N GLY A 89 13.45 5.78 5.64
CA GLY A 89 13.81 5.15 6.91
C GLY A 89 13.46 3.65 6.86
N PRO A 90 14.27 2.76 7.45
CA PRO A 90 13.96 1.33 7.47
C PRO A 90 12.67 1.12 8.26
N VAL A 91 11.68 0.48 7.63
CA VAL A 91 10.48 0.03 8.33
C VAL A 91 10.77 -1.33 8.96
N ASP A 92 11.22 -1.34 10.21
CA ASP A 92 11.27 -2.58 10.98
C ASP A 92 9.83 -3.06 11.24
N GLY A 93 9.49 -4.19 10.62
CA GLY A 93 8.30 -5.04 10.75
C GLY A 93 7.08 -4.48 11.48
N VAL A 94 6.04 -4.11 10.74
CA VAL A 94 4.68 -3.99 11.29
C VAL A 94 4.11 -5.39 11.54
N ALA A 95 4.24 -5.85 12.79
CA ALA A 95 3.55 -7.02 13.28
C ALA A 95 2.03 -6.88 13.06
N GLY A 96 1.45 -7.82 12.32
CA GLY A 96 0.06 -7.81 11.89
C GLY A 96 -0.93 -7.73 13.05
N ALA A 97 -1.64 -6.61 13.14
CA ALA A 97 -2.86 -6.55 13.94
C ALA A 97 -4.01 -7.16 13.12
N SER A 98 -4.32 -8.42 13.41
CA SER A 98 -5.57 -9.05 12.97
C SER A 98 -6.76 -8.35 13.63
N GLY A 99 -7.36 -7.40 12.91
CA GLY A 99 -8.60 -6.73 13.30
C GLY A 99 -9.81 -7.61 13.01
N ALA A 100 -10.55 -7.94 14.06
CA ALA A 100 -11.76 -8.74 14.03
C ALA A 100 -12.81 -8.24 13.02
N SER A 101 -13.47 -9.20 12.36
CA SER A 101 -14.57 -8.97 11.44
C SER A 101 -15.74 -8.26 12.13
N SER A 102 -16.10 -7.06 11.65
CA SER A 102 -17.42 -6.47 11.90
C SER A 102 -18.35 -6.78 10.73
N SER A 103 -19.04 -7.90 10.84
CA SER A 103 -20.22 -8.20 10.02
C SER A 103 -21.34 -7.24 10.41
N GLY A 104 -21.62 -6.25 9.55
CA GLY A 104 -22.79 -5.40 9.69
C GLY A 104 -22.64 -4.01 9.07
N ARG A 105 -22.56 -3.92 7.73
CA ARG A 105 -22.83 -2.65 7.04
C ARG A 105 -23.96 -2.84 6.04
N SER A 106 -25.12 -2.34 6.47
CA SER A 106 -26.29 -2.08 5.64
C SER A 106 -25.89 -1.27 4.40
N ARG A 107 -26.19 -1.79 3.21
CA ARG A 107 -25.99 -1.09 1.94
C ARG A 107 -27.01 0.04 1.84
N ARG A 108 -26.64 1.26 2.24
CA ARG A 108 -27.25 2.47 1.67
C ARG A 108 -26.31 2.95 0.57
N GLY A 109 -26.83 2.94 -0.65
CA GLY A 109 -26.06 3.22 -1.87
C GLY A 109 -25.40 4.59 -1.83
N ILE A 110 -24.08 4.59 -1.93
CA ILE A 110 -23.31 5.79 -2.21
C ILE A 110 -23.58 6.13 -3.68
N ARG A 111 -24.36 7.18 -3.95
CA ARG A 111 -24.39 7.79 -5.27
C ARG A 111 -23.16 8.68 -5.36
N ALA A 112 -22.17 8.24 -6.14
CA ALA A 112 -20.96 9.00 -6.43
C ALA A 112 -21.13 9.69 -7.81
N PRO A 113 -21.49 10.99 -7.84
CA PRO A 113 -21.78 11.70 -9.09
C PRO A 113 -20.54 12.05 -9.93
N TRP A 114 -19.32 11.74 -9.48
CA TRP A 114 -18.07 12.10 -10.16
C TRP A 114 -17.56 11.09 -11.21
N LEU A 115 -18.37 10.09 -11.59
CA LEU A 115 -18.06 9.13 -12.66
C LEU A 115 -18.64 9.52 -14.04
N ALA A 116 -19.01 10.78 -14.24
CA ALA A 116 -19.40 11.29 -15.55
C ALA A 116 -18.49 12.45 -15.96
N ALA A 117 -17.40 12.11 -16.66
CA ALA A 117 -16.64 12.99 -17.54
C ALA A 117 -16.03 12.14 -18.66
#